data_AF-A0A7C6NRF0-F1
#
_entry.id   AF-A0A7C6NRF0-F1
#
_cell.length_a   1.000
_cell.length_b   1.000
_cell.length_c   1.000
_cell.angle_alpha   90.00
_cell.angle_beta   90.00
_cell.angle_gamma   90.00
#
_symmetry.space_group_name_H-M   'P 1'
#
loop_
_entity.id
_entity.type
_entity.pdbx_description
1 polymer ?
#
loop_
_entity_poly.entity_id
_entity_poly.type
_entity_poly.pdbx_seq_one_letter_code
_entity_poly.pdbx_strand_id
1 'polypeptide(L)'
;MDYEGYQAIQIYTFFLFRERFTAEWGKADEVEFLSIEDYFKTLENKAYENIGEEFLIRLDIWMSYNDRIREGKEIFVDEDYELKWAENCYKLIELALPFVPENKLMIAELNRNLGKFEECIYHLLNEIITQDLLWIKEKLITECYCENRWVIELN
;
A
#
# COMPACT_ATOMS: atom_id res chain seq x y z
N MET A 1 13.88 -20.90 19.83
CA MET A 1 12.56 -21.18 19.24
C MET A 1 12.23 -19.90 18.51
N ASP A 2 12.47 -19.96 17.21
CA ASP A 2 12.87 -18.82 16.39
C ASP A 2 11.69 -17.90 16.06
N TYR A 3 11.96 -16.60 16.15
CA TYR A 3 11.04 -15.50 15.84
C TYR A 3 11.60 -14.66 14.69
N GLU A 4 12.03 -15.30 13.60
CA GLU A 4 12.54 -14.60 12.42
C GLU A 4 12.02 -15.32 11.17
N GLY A 5 10.98 -14.77 10.53
CA GLY A 5 10.49 -15.34 9.28
C GLY A 5 9.21 -14.75 8.66
N TYR A 6 8.41 -13.96 9.37
CA TYR A 6 6.99 -13.80 8.97
C TYR A 6 6.53 -12.44 8.45
N GLN A 7 7.42 -11.51 8.10
CA GLN A 7 7.00 -10.12 7.87
C GLN A 7 7.89 -9.36 6.89
N ALA A 8 7.99 -9.77 5.62
CA ALA A 8 9.11 -9.29 4.80
C ALA A 8 8.80 -8.30 3.65
N ILE A 9 7.55 -7.85 3.37
CA ILE A 9 7.32 -7.07 2.12
C ILE A 9 6.49 -5.81 2.30
N GLN A 10 5.27 -5.90 2.83
CA GLN A 10 4.61 -4.67 3.26
C GLN A 10 5.37 -4.04 4.42
N ILE A 11 6.05 -4.87 5.21
CA ILE A 11 7.06 -4.43 6.17
C ILE A 11 8.27 -3.84 5.45
N TYR A 12 8.83 -4.35 4.35
CA TYR A 12 10.06 -3.74 3.79
C TYR A 12 9.86 -2.30 3.28
N THR A 13 8.74 -2.01 2.60
CA THR A 13 8.40 -0.64 2.17
C THR A 13 8.01 0.24 3.37
N PHE A 14 7.34 -0.32 4.38
CA PHE A 14 6.90 0.39 5.59
C PHE A 14 8.02 0.60 6.63
N PHE A 15 8.92 -0.36 6.85
CA PHE A 15 10.03 -0.29 7.81
C PHE A 15 11.06 0.73 7.35
N LEU A 16 11.47 0.68 6.07
CA LEU A 16 12.46 1.63 5.55
C LEU A 16 11.93 3.07 5.52
N PHE A 17 10.62 3.25 5.35
CA PHE A 17 10.01 4.60 5.30
C PHE A 17 9.62 5.14 6.69
N ARG A 18 9.12 4.28 7.60
CA ARG A 18 8.60 4.67 8.93
C ARG A 18 9.66 4.68 10.03
N GLU A 19 10.73 3.89 9.95
CA GLU A 19 11.82 3.92 10.95
C GLU A 19 12.57 5.26 10.99
N ARG A 20 12.46 6.08 9.94
CA ARG A 20 13.10 7.41 9.90
C ARG A 20 12.45 8.44 10.83
N PHE A 21 11.28 8.16 11.42
CA PHE A 21 10.46 9.20 12.08
C PHE A 21 9.98 8.96 13.51
N THR A 22 10.20 7.82 14.17
CA THR A 22 9.44 7.53 15.41
C THR A 22 10.24 7.02 16.62
N ALA A 23 11.42 7.59 16.90
CA ALA A 23 12.14 7.32 18.15
C ALA A 23 11.51 7.99 19.41
N GLU A 24 10.65 9.01 19.24
CA GLU A 24 10.12 9.81 20.37
C GLU A 24 8.75 9.36 20.90
N TRP A 25 8.05 8.44 20.21
CA TRP A 25 6.64 8.14 20.46
C TRP A 25 6.40 7.11 21.58
N GLY A 26 7.45 6.43 22.05
CA GLY A 26 7.36 5.38 23.07
C GLY A 26 6.97 5.83 24.48
N LYS A 27 6.55 7.09 24.67
CA LYS A 27 6.22 7.70 25.97
C LYS A 27 4.84 8.38 26.04
N ALA A 28 4.01 8.26 25.00
CA ALA A 28 2.69 8.88 25.02
C ALA A 28 1.69 8.04 25.85
N ASP A 29 0.87 8.70 26.68
CA ASP A 29 -0.17 8.06 27.51
C ASP A 29 -1.36 7.55 26.68
N GLU A 30 -1.64 8.21 25.54
CA GLU A 30 -2.68 7.83 24.58
C GLU A 30 -2.15 8.04 23.15
N VAL A 31 -2.60 7.18 22.22
CA VAL A 31 -2.32 7.30 20.78
C VAL A 31 -3.65 7.29 20.04
N GLU A 32 -3.97 8.40 19.40
CA GLU A 32 -5.11 8.50 18.47
C GLU A 32 -4.58 8.37 17.04
N PHE A 33 -5.24 7.52 16.24
CA PHE A 33 -4.92 7.31 14.84
C PHE A 33 -5.93 8.06 13.97
N LEU A 34 -5.48 8.68 12.89
CA LEU A 34 -6.34 9.32 11.91
C LEU A 34 -7.26 8.30 11.23
N SER A 35 -8.51 8.70 10.97
CA SER A 35 -9.43 7.89 10.18
C SER A 35 -9.12 8.01 8.68
N ILE A 36 -9.68 7.10 7.87
CA ILE A 36 -9.58 7.20 6.39
C ILE A 36 -10.21 8.51 5.90
N GLU A 37 -11.31 8.93 6.52
CA GLU A 37 -12.03 10.16 6.21
C GLU A 37 -11.19 11.41 6.55
N ASP A 38 -10.39 11.36 7.62
CA ASP A 38 -9.45 12.45 7.95
C ASP A 38 -8.38 12.63 6.87
N TYR A 39 -7.85 11.54 6.31
CA TYR A 39 -6.91 11.62 5.19
C TYR A 39 -7.55 12.18 3.93
N PHE A 40 -8.76 11.74 3.56
CA PHE A 40 -9.47 12.31 2.41
C PHE A 40 -9.76 13.80 2.60
N LYS A 41 -10.20 14.21 3.80
CA LYS A 41 -10.40 15.62 4.14
C LYS A 41 -9.10 16.43 4.03
N THR A 42 -7.97 15.83 4.38
CA THR A 42 -6.64 16.45 4.23
C THR A 42 -6.31 16.70 2.75
N LEU A 43 -6.60 15.73 1.87
CA LEU A 43 -6.44 15.89 0.42
C LEU A 43 -7.38 16.94 -0.16
N GLU A 44 -8.67 16.93 0.22
CA GLU A 44 -9.68 17.88 -0.26
C GLU A 44 -9.32 19.33 0.10
N ASN A 45 -8.83 19.55 1.33
CA ASN A 45 -8.42 20.87 1.79
C ASN A 45 -7.01 21.28 1.31
N LYS A 46 -6.32 20.39 0.58
CA LYS A 46 -4.92 20.57 0.17
C LYS A 46 -4.02 20.91 1.36
N ALA A 47 -4.26 20.26 2.49
CA ALA A 47 -3.52 20.47 3.73
C ALA A 47 -2.19 19.69 3.71
N TYR A 48 -1.35 19.99 2.73
CA TYR A 48 0.00 19.42 2.53
C TYR A 48 0.88 20.46 1.83
N GLU A 49 2.16 20.50 2.17
CA GLU A 49 3.10 21.53 1.69
C GLU A 49 3.73 21.19 0.34
N ASN A 50 3.82 19.90 0.00
CA ASN A 50 4.53 19.42 -1.17
C ASN A 50 4.00 18.07 -1.68
N ILE A 51 4.47 17.67 -2.86
CA ILE A 51 4.07 16.43 -3.54
C ILE A 51 4.46 15.15 -2.77
N GLY A 52 5.51 15.21 -1.95
CA GLY A 52 5.94 14.10 -1.10
C GLY A 52 4.95 13.86 0.04
N GLU A 53 4.45 14.91 0.67
CA GLU A 53 3.40 14.80 1.68
C GLU A 53 2.08 14.30 1.08
N GLU A 54 1.69 14.79 -0.10
CA GLU A 54 0.54 14.26 -0.82
C GLU A 54 0.69 12.75 -1.07
N PHE A 55 1.87 12.31 -1.54
CA PHE A 55 2.17 10.90 -1.74
C PHE A 55 1.97 10.08 -0.45
N LEU A 56 2.44 10.58 0.69
CA LEU A 56 2.30 9.87 1.97
C LEU A 56 0.86 9.75 2.44
N ILE A 57 0.09 10.83 2.34
CA ILE A 57 -1.34 10.80 2.69
C ILE A 57 -2.07 9.77 1.81
N ARG A 58 -1.79 9.74 0.51
CA ARG A 58 -2.40 8.76 -0.41
C ARG A 58 -1.97 7.33 -0.13
N LEU A 59 -0.71 7.13 0.26
CA LEU A 59 -0.17 5.84 0.68
C LEU A 59 -0.88 5.34 1.94
N ASP A 60 -1.06 6.21 2.94
CA ASP A 60 -1.76 5.87 4.19
C ASP A 60 -3.23 5.53 3.96
N ILE A 61 -3.92 6.23 3.03
CA ILE A 61 -5.27 5.85 2.61
C ILE A 61 -5.27 4.42 2.06
N TRP A 62 -4.41 4.12 1.09
CA TRP A 62 -4.35 2.79 0.48
C TRP A 62 -4.08 1.69 1.52
N MET A 63 -3.12 1.92 2.42
CA MET A 63 -2.81 0.98 3.50
C MET A 63 -3.99 0.78 4.45
N SER A 64 -4.68 1.85 4.83
CA SER A 64 -5.83 1.77 5.74
C SER A 64 -6.98 0.93 5.17
N TYR A 65 -7.19 0.94 3.85
CA TYR A 65 -8.14 0.03 3.20
C TYR A 65 -7.67 -1.42 3.19
N ASN A 66 -6.36 -1.66 3.01
CA ASN A 66 -5.80 -3.00 3.14
C ASN A 66 -5.94 -3.53 4.58
N ASP A 67 -5.76 -2.69 5.59
CA ASP A 67 -5.97 -3.05 7.00
C ASP A 67 -7.41 -3.47 7.27
N ARG A 68 -8.41 -2.81 6.68
CA ARG A 68 -9.82 -3.26 6.78
C ARG A 68 -9.98 -4.71 6.33
N ILE A 69 -9.37 -5.10 5.21
CA ILE A 69 -9.43 -6.50 4.73
C ILE A 69 -8.73 -7.45 5.70
N ARG A 70 -7.53 -7.11 6.20
CA ARG A 70 -6.81 -7.94 7.18
C ARG A 70 -7.60 -8.16 8.47
N GLU A 71 -8.36 -7.14 8.87
CA GLU A 71 -9.22 -7.16 10.04
C GLU A 71 -10.59 -7.82 9.77
N GLY A 72 -10.83 -8.32 8.56
CA GLY A 72 -12.10 -8.95 8.17
C GLY A 72 -13.28 -7.97 8.13
N LYS A 73 -13.02 -6.67 7.97
CA LYS A 73 -14.03 -5.62 7.85
C LYS A 73 -14.46 -5.44 6.39
N GLU A 74 -15.66 -4.90 6.21
CA GLU A 74 -16.09 -4.43 4.89
C GLU A 74 -15.13 -3.34 4.39
N ILE A 75 -14.68 -3.49 3.15
CA ILE A 75 -13.72 -2.57 2.56
C ILE A 75 -14.36 -1.21 2.27
N PHE A 76 -15.52 -1.22 1.63
CA PHE A 76 -16.31 -0.04 1.27
C PHE A 76 -17.66 -0.06 1.96
N VAL A 77 -18.10 1.10 2.42
CA VAL A 77 -19.44 1.28 3.01
C VAL A 77 -20.48 1.47 1.89
N ASP A 78 -20.09 2.11 0.79
CA ASP A 78 -20.91 2.35 -0.40
C ASP A 78 -20.03 2.55 -1.66
N GLU A 79 -20.67 2.78 -2.80
CA GLU A 79 -20.01 2.99 -4.10
C GLU A 79 -19.16 4.28 -4.16
N ASP A 80 -19.49 5.31 -3.38
CA ASP A 80 -18.71 6.57 -3.33
C ASP A 80 -17.34 6.32 -2.69
N TYR A 81 -17.29 5.46 -1.67
CA TYR A 81 -16.04 5.03 -1.05
C TYR A 81 -15.16 4.23 -2.01
N GLU A 82 -15.73 3.32 -2.80
CA GLU A 82 -14.95 2.59 -3.83
C GLU A 82 -14.40 3.55 -4.88
N LEU A 83 -15.19 4.51 -5.34
CA LEU A 83 -14.75 5.50 -6.33
C LEU A 83 -13.59 6.35 -5.81
N LYS A 84 -13.72 6.91 -4.60
CA LYS A 84 -12.66 7.71 -3.95
C LYS A 84 -11.38 6.91 -3.73
N TRP A 85 -11.52 5.66 -3.32
CA TRP A 85 -10.39 4.76 -3.16
C TRP A 85 -9.70 4.46 -4.50
N ALA A 86 -10.46 4.18 -5.56
CA ALA A 86 -9.92 3.93 -6.89
C ALA A 86 -9.17 5.16 -7.43
N GLU A 87 -9.76 6.35 -7.30
CA GLU A 87 -9.13 7.62 -7.64
C GLU A 87 -7.84 7.85 -6.85
N ASN A 88 -7.84 7.53 -5.56
CA ASN A 88 -6.64 7.58 -4.73
C ASN A 88 -5.54 6.65 -5.27
N CYS A 89 -5.87 5.40 -5.59
CA CYS A 89 -4.93 4.44 -6.15
C CYS A 89 -4.34 4.92 -7.48
N TYR A 90 -5.16 5.49 -8.37
CA TYR A 90 -4.66 6.08 -9.63
C TYR A 90 -3.69 7.22 -9.39
N LYS A 91 -4.02 8.16 -8.50
CA LYS A 91 -3.10 9.26 -8.17
C LYS A 91 -1.85 8.79 -7.47
N LEU A 92 -1.94 7.79 -6.61
CA LEU A 92 -0.77 7.20 -5.97
C LEU A 92 0.20 6.59 -6.99
N ILE A 93 -0.31 5.90 -8.02
CA ILE A 93 0.50 5.40 -9.13
C ILE A 93 1.18 6.57 -9.88
N GLU A 94 0.45 7.65 -10.18
CA GLU A 94 1.02 8.82 -10.87
C GLU A 94 2.15 9.51 -10.07
N LEU A 95 2.02 9.56 -8.74
CA LEU A 95 3.00 10.18 -7.85
C LEU A 95 4.18 9.27 -7.54
N ALA A 96 4.02 7.95 -7.68
CA ALA A 96 5.07 6.99 -7.38
C ALA A 96 6.26 7.17 -8.34
N LEU A 97 7.43 7.46 -7.77
CA LEU A 97 8.66 7.60 -8.54
C LEU A 97 9.10 6.23 -9.08
N PRO A 98 9.13 6.02 -10.41
CA PRO A 98 9.32 4.69 -11.01
C PRO A 98 10.75 4.14 -10.89
N PHE A 99 11.71 5.00 -10.56
CA PHE A 99 13.11 4.62 -10.35
C PHE A 99 13.41 4.10 -8.94
N VAL A 100 12.45 4.20 -8.01
CA VAL A 100 12.57 3.67 -6.65
C VAL A 100 12.11 2.20 -6.67
N PRO A 101 12.98 1.22 -6.36
CA PRO A 101 12.62 -0.20 -6.43
C PRO A 101 11.38 -0.59 -5.63
N GLU A 102 11.22 -0.01 -4.44
CA GLU A 102 10.10 -0.24 -3.53
C GLU A 102 8.76 0.21 -4.14
N ASN A 103 8.78 1.30 -4.91
CA ASN A 103 7.59 1.81 -5.57
C ASN A 103 7.09 0.87 -6.68
N LYS A 104 7.96 0.06 -7.29
CA LYS A 104 7.56 -0.84 -8.38
C LYS A 104 6.63 -1.95 -7.90
N LEU A 105 6.92 -2.51 -6.72
CA LEU A 105 6.08 -3.53 -6.11
C LEU A 105 4.74 -2.94 -5.67
N MET A 106 4.77 -1.74 -5.08
CA MET A 106 3.56 -1.00 -4.73
C MET A 106 2.70 -0.70 -5.98
N ILE A 107 3.29 -0.23 -7.08
CA ILE A 107 2.59 0.03 -8.35
C ILE A 107 1.96 -1.25 -8.89
N ALA A 108 2.67 -2.38 -8.83
CA ALA A 108 2.12 -3.67 -9.22
C ALA A 108 0.90 -4.05 -8.37
N GLU A 109 0.99 -3.92 -7.04
CA GLU A 109 -0.13 -4.21 -6.14
C GLU A 109 -1.32 -3.26 -6.37
N LEU A 110 -1.08 -1.96 -6.59
CA LEU A 110 -2.14 -0.99 -6.90
C LEU A 110 -2.87 -1.37 -8.20
N ASN A 111 -2.13 -1.77 -9.25
CA ASN A 111 -2.75 -2.26 -10.48
C ASN A 111 -3.61 -3.51 -10.23
N ARG A 112 -3.14 -4.47 -9.41
CA ARG A 112 -3.92 -5.64 -9.01
C ARG A 112 -5.19 -5.25 -8.26
N ASN A 113 -5.11 -4.31 -7.31
CA ASN A 113 -6.28 -3.83 -6.57
C ASN A 113 -7.33 -3.17 -7.48
N LEU A 114 -6.87 -2.46 -8.50
CA LEU A 114 -7.72 -1.86 -9.54
C LEU A 114 -8.26 -2.87 -10.57
N GLY A 115 -7.96 -4.17 -10.44
CA GLY A 115 -8.37 -5.20 -11.40
C GLY A 115 -7.57 -5.20 -12.71
N LYS A 116 -6.48 -4.41 -12.78
CA LYS A 116 -5.57 -4.36 -13.93
C LYS A 116 -4.51 -5.46 -13.81
N PHE A 117 -4.93 -6.71 -13.82
CA PHE A 117 -4.08 -7.87 -13.57
C PHE A 117 -2.93 -7.99 -14.58
N GLU A 118 -3.19 -7.68 -15.85
CA GLU A 118 -2.18 -7.70 -16.92
C GLU A 118 -1.07 -6.67 -16.67
N GLU A 119 -1.44 -5.46 -16.26
CA GLU A 119 -0.48 -4.41 -15.89
C GLU A 119 0.32 -4.80 -14.65
N CYS A 120 -0.33 -5.38 -13.64
CA CYS A 120 0.36 -5.92 -12.46
C CYS A 120 1.43 -6.93 -12.87
N ILE A 121 1.07 -7.93 -13.68
CA ILE A 121 2.02 -8.95 -14.17
C ILE A 121 3.15 -8.30 -14.97
N TYR A 122 2.85 -7.32 -15.83
CA TYR A 122 3.87 -6.59 -16.59
C TYR A 122 4.90 -5.94 -15.66
N HIS A 123 4.46 -5.19 -14.65
CA HIS A 123 5.35 -4.54 -13.68
C HIS A 123 6.18 -5.57 -12.89
N LEU A 124 5.54 -6.65 -12.40
CA LEU A 124 6.21 -7.71 -11.68
C LEU A 124 7.31 -8.38 -12.52
N LEU A 125 7.02 -8.69 -13.79
CA LEU A 125 7.96 -9.38 -14.67
C LEU A 125 9.14 -8.52 -15.09
N ASN A 126 8.90 -7.26 -15.44
CA ASN A 126 9.89 -6.41 -16.10
C ASN A 126 10.65 -5.46 -15.17
N GLU A 127 10.04 -5.05 -14.06
CA GLU A 127 10.61 -3.97 -13.25
C GLU A 127 11.25 -4.47 -11.95
N ILE A 128 10.83 -5.64 -11.46
CA ILE A 128 11.33 -6.29 -10.24
C ILE A 128 12.28 -7.43 -10.61
N ILE A 129 13.58 -7.19 -10.38
CA ILE A 129 14.69 -8.06 -10.83
C ILE A 129 15.38 -8.75 -9.64
N THR A 130 15.11 -8.30 -8.41
CA THR A 130 15.81 -8.77 -7.20
C THR A 130 15.40 -10.20 -6.83
N GLN A 131 16.38 -11.09 -6.65
CA GLN A 131 16.15 -12.50 -6.28
C GLN A 131 15.42 -12.63 -4.94
N ASP A 132 15.67 -11.74 -3.99
CA ASP A 132 15.04 -11.75 -2.65
C ASP A 132 13.52 -11.55 -2.69
N LEU A 133 13.01 -10.99 -3.81
CA LEU A 133 11.58 -10.72 -4.00
C LEU A 133 10.89 -11.75 -4.91
N LEU A 134 11.60 -12.78 -5.37
CA LEU A 134 11.08 -13.73 -6.37
C LEU A 134 9.83 -14.47 -5.88
N TRP A 135 9.83 -14.93 -4.62
CA TRP A 135 8.70 -15.67 -4.05
C TRP A 135 7.43 -14.80 -3.92
N ILE A 136 7.57 -13.51 -3.64
CA ILE A 136 6.44 -12.56 -3.60
C ILE A 136 5.89 -12.33 -4.98
N LYS A 137 6.79 -12.15 -5.94
CA LYS A 137 6.43 -11.96 -7.34
C LYS A 137 5.62 -13.16 -7.84
N GLU A 138 6.07 -14.38 -7.55
CA GLU A 138 5.32 -15.60 -7.88
C GLU A 138 3.95 -15.60 -7.23
N LYS A 139 3.86 -15.28 -5.94
CA LYS A 139 2.59 -15.20 -5.23
C LYS A 139 1.64 -14.17 -5.83
N LEU A 140 2.10 -12.93 -6.06
CA LEU A 140 1.28 -11.88 -6.67
C LEU A 140 0.84 -12.25 -8.10
N ILE A 141 1.69 -12.92 -8.89
CA ILE A 141 1.30 -13.42 -10.22
C ILE A 141 0.18 -14.46 -10.09
N THR A 142 0.28 -15.41 -9.15
CA THR A 142 -0.80 -16.37 -8.89
C THR A 142 -2.10 -15.67 -8.54
N GLU A 143 -2.06 -14.68 -7.66
CA GLU A 143 -3.23 -13.92 -7.23
C GLU A 143 -3.85 -13.11 -8.37
N CYS A 144 -3.03 -12.59 -9.29
CA CYS A 144 -3.52 -11.99 -10.53
C CYS A 144 -4.27 -13.00 -11.41
N TYR A 145 -3.78 -14.24 -11.54
CA TYR A 145 -4.48 -15.29 -12.29
C TYR A 145 -5.78 -15.75 -11.61
N CYS A 146 -5.86 -15.61 -10.29
CA CYS A 146 -7.08 -15.87 -9.53
C CYS A 146 -8.04 -14.67 -9.48
N GLU A 147 -7.72 -13.58 -10.19
CA GLU A 147 -8.45 -12.31 -10.17
C GLU A 147 -8.67 -11.75 -8.74
N ASN A 148 -7.77 -12.07 -7.82
CA ASN A 148 -7.85 -11.56 -6.46
C ASN A 148 -7.37 -10.10 -6.44
N ARG A 149 -8.30 -9.19 -6.12
CA ARG A 149 -8.03 -7.75 -5.99
C ARG A 149 -7.51 -7.35 -4.62
N TRP A 150 -7.60 -8.19 -3.58
CA TRP A 150 -7.43 -7.74 -2.19
C TRP A 150 -6.06 -8.06 -1.61
N VAL A 151 -5.70 -7.42 -0.49
CA VAL A 151 -4.42 -7.68 0.18
C VAL A 151 -4.23 -9.18 0.44
N ILE A 152 -2.98 -9.65 0.28
CA ILE A 152 -2.63 -11.06 0.39
C ILE A 152 -1.77 -11.27 1.65
N GLU A 153 -2.01 -12.35 2.37
CA GLU A 153 -1.13 -12.75 3.47
C GLU A 153 0.15 -13.36 2.89
N LEU A 154 1.31 -13.07 3.48
CA LEU A 154 2.59 -13.65 3.07
C LEU A 154 2.99 -14.64 4.18
N ASN A 155 2.96 -15.93 3.83
CA ASN A 155 3.30 -17.04 4.75
C ASN A 155 4.76 -17.42 4.59
#